data_AF-A0A7X0GCU1-F1
#
_entry.id   AF-A0A7X0GCU1-F1
#
_cell.length_a   1.000
_cell.length_b   1.000
_cell.length_c   1.000
_cell.angle_alpha   90.00
_cell.angle_beta   90.00
_cell.angle_gamma   90.00
#
_symmetry.space_group_name_H-M   'P 1'
#
loop_
_entity.id
_entity.type
_entity.pdbx_description
1 polymer ?
#
loop_
_entity_poly.entity_id
_entity_poly.type
_entity_poly.pdbx_seq_one_letter_code
_entity_poly.pdbx_strand_id
1 'polypeptide(L)'
;MSADPVREWSEIFDRLEADIALAVSGGEPMPWDPPAGAGPLPVELAGRARRILDAQLESMTMLGKVRNGALAHLDALSTVPEARNSARPLFLDVQG
;
A
#
# COMPACT_ATOMS: atom_id res chain seq x y z
N MET A 1 32.51 1.88 19.99
CA MET A 1 31.75 3.15 19.92
C MET A 1 30.33 2.84 20.36
N SER A 2 29.86 3.40 21.47
CA SER A 2 28.43 3.29 21.81
C SER A 2 27.69 4.12 20.76
N ALA A 3 26.83 3.47 19.96
CA ALA A 3 25.94 4.19 19.05
C ALA A 3 25.03 5.09 19.90
N ASP A 4 24.74 6.29 19.39
CA ASP A 4 23.74 7.17 20.01
C ASP A 4 22.36 6.54 19.75
N PRO A 5 21.65 6.04 20.78
CA PRO A 5 20.41 5.31 20.60
C PRO A 5 19.32 6.17 19.96
N VAL A 6 19.32 7.49 20.20
CA VAL A 6 18.35 8.41 19.58
C VAL A 6 18.59 8.49 18.09
N ARG A 7 19.86 8.55 17.67
CA ARG A 7 20.23 8.56 16.26
C ARG A 7 19.86 7.25 15.57
N GLU A 8 20.20 6.11 16.17
CA GLU A 8 19.93 4.79 15.60
C GLU A 8 18.42 4.57 15.40
N TRP A 9 17.61 4.87 16.42
CA TRP A 9 16.15 4.80 16.29
C TRP A 9 15.57 5.82 15.30
N SER A 10 16.19 6.99 15.16
CA SER A 10 15.77 7.97 14.16
C SER A 10 16.00 7.48 12.74
N GLU A 11 17.15 6.85 12.46
CA GLU A 11 17.46 6.27 11.15
C GLU A 11 16.49 5.12 10.80
N ILE A 12 16.12 4.31 11.80
CA ILE A 12 15.08 3.27 11.67
C ILE A 12 13.73 3.90 11.29
N PHE A 13 13.34 4.97 11.99
CA PHE A 13 12.08 5.65 11.74
C PHE A 13 12.03 6.36 10.40
N ASP A 14 13.13 6.98 9.96
CA ASP A 14 13.24 7.59 8.64
C ASP A 14 13.00 6.54 7.53
N ARG A 15 13.56 5.33 7.70
CA ARG A 15 13.33 4.22 6.77
C ARG A 15 11.87 3.76 6.76
N LEU A 16 11.25 3.58 7.93
CA LEU A 16 9.84 3.18 8.01
C LEU A 16 8.91 4.21 7.37
N GLU A 17 9.17 5.49 7.57
CA GLU A 17 8.40 6.58 6.94
C GLU A 17 8.57 6.57 5.41
N ALA A 18 9.78 6.32 4.90
CA ALA A 18 10.02 6.16 3.47
C ALA A 18 9.29 4.94 2.89
N ASP A 19 9.28 3.81 3.60
CA ASP A 19 8.57 2.59 3.20
C ASP A 19 7.05 2.82 3.12
N ILE A 20 6.48 3.59 4.06
CA ILE A 20 5.07 3.99 4.03
C ILE A 20 4.79 4.86 2.80
N ALA A 21 5.62 5.88 2.55
CA ALA A 21 5.46 6.76 1.39
C ALA A 21 5.52 5.98 0.07
N LEU A 22 6.46 5.03 -0.04
CA LEU A 22 6.58 4.15 -1.19
C LEU A 22 5.30 3.30 -1.38
N ALA A 23 4.83 2.64 -0.32
CA ALA A 23 3.62 1.83 -0.35
C ALA A 23 2.38 2.63 -0.79
N VAL A 24 2.19 3.83 -0.24
CA VAL A 24 1.05 4.71 -0.59
C VAL A 24 1.13 5.21 -2.04
N SER A 25 2.33 5.36 -2.59
CA SER A 25 2.53 5.69 -4.01
C SER A 25 2.34 4.50 -4.97
N GLY A 26 2.04 3.31 -4.44
CA GLY A 26 1.84 2.08 -5.21
C GLY A 26 3.12 1.27 -5.47
N GLY A 27 4.25 1.67 -4.86
CA GLY A 27 5.46 0.87 -4.87
C GLY A 27 5.42 -0.26 -3.83
N GLU A 28 6.31 -1.23 -3.98
CA GLU A 28 6.46 -2.32 -3.01
C GLU A 28 7.69 -2.04 -2.13
N PRO A 29 7.50 -1.75 -0.82
CA PRO A 29 8.63 -1.61 0.09
C PRO A 29 9.34 -2.95 0.27
N MET A 30 10.64 -2.88 0.55
CA MET A 30 11.40 -4.08 0.86
C MET A 30 10.85 -4.75 2.13
N PRO A 31 10.89 -6.09 2.23
CA PRO A 31 10.56 -6.78 3.48
C PRO A 31 11.36 -6.20 4.65
N TRP A 32 10.64 -5.84 5.71
CA TRP A 32 11.26 -5.28 6.91
C TRP A 32 12.08 -6.35 7.63
N ASP A 33 13.38 -6.09 7.78
CA ASP A 33 14.27 -6.86 8.63
C ASP A 33 14.64 -5.99 9.84
N PRO A 34 14.16 -6.33 11.05
CA PRO A 34 14.38 -5.51 12.23
C PRO A 34 15.88 -5.43 12.55
N PRO A 35 16.47 -4.22 12.61
CA PRO A 35 17.90 -4.07 12.83
C PRO A 35 18.29 -4.58 14.22
N ALA A 36 19.32 -5.43 14.24
CA ALA A 36 19.89 -5.95 15.47
C ALA A 36 20.69 -4.85 16.17
N GLY A 37 20.46 -4.66 17.47
CA GLY A 37 21.31 -3.82 18.31
C GLY A 37 20.77 -2.44 18.69
N ALA A 38 19.61 -2.02 18.17
CA ALA A 38 19.03 -0.70 18.46
C ALA A 38 18.68 -0.44 19.95
N GLY A 39 18.69 -1.49 20.78
CA GLY A 39 18.35 -1.38 22.19
C GLY A 39 16.89 -0.96 22.42
N PRO A 40 16.54 -0.51 23.63
CA PRO A 40 15.19 -0.02 23.90
C PRO A 40 14.91 1.30 23.19
N LEU A 41 13.66 1.53 22.80
CA LEU A 41 13.19 2.78 22.21
C LEU A 41 13.38 3.96 23.20
N PRO A 42 14.08 5.04 22.82
CA PRO A 42 14.17 6.26 23.61
C PRO A 42 12.79 6.91 23.83
N VAL A 43 12.54 7.39 25.05
CA VAL A 43 11.23 7.91 25.48
C VAL A 43 10.80 9.14 24.66
N GLU A 44 11.75 9.97 24.29
CA GLU A 44 11.59 11.15 23.43
C GLU A 44 11.06 10.80 22.03
N LEU A 45 11.32 9.57 21.55
CA LEU A 45 10.89 9.09 20.25
C LEU A 45 9.54 8.34 20.31
N ALA A 46 8.98 8.08 21.49
CA ALA A 46 7.73 7.33 21.65
C ALA A 46 6.55 7.98 20.89
N GLY A 47 6.48 9.32 20.88
CA GLY A 47 5.46 10.05 20.13
C GLY A 47 5.60 9.91 18.61
N ARG A 48 6.83 9.81 18.09
CA ARG A 48 7.08 9.55 16.67
C ARG A 48 6.74 8.10 16.32
N ALA A 49 7.16 7.14 17.16
CA ALA A 49 6.84 5.72 17.00
C ALA A 49 5.33 5.48 16.89
N ARG A 50 4.53 6.14 17.75
CA ARG A 50 3.07 6.06 17.70
C ARG A 50 2.50 6.56 16.36
N ARG A 51 2.95 7.73 15.90
CA ARG A 51 2.50 8.30 14.62
C ARG A 51 2.85 7.41 13.43
N ILE A 52 4.04 6.80 13.43
CA ILE A 52 4.45 5.85 12.39
C ILE A 52 3.52 4.64 12.40
N LEU A 53 3.25 4.05 13.57
CA LEU A 53 2.33 2.92 13.68
C LEU A 53 0.92 3.27 13.17
N ASP A 54 0.39 4.43 13.56
CA ASP A 54 -0.92 4.89 13.11
C ASP A 54 -0.95 5.06 11.58
N ALA A 55 0.09 5.65 10.99
CA ALA A 55 0.23 5.81 9.53
C ALA A 55 0.34 4.46 8.79
N GLN A 56 1.04 3.48 9.37
CA GLN A 56 1.10 2.12 8.81
C GLN A 56 -0.28 1.46 8.80
N LEU A 57 -1.03 1.54 9.90
CA LEU A 57 -2.38 0.97 10.01
C LEU A 57 -3.36 1.63 9.04
N GLU A 58 -3.28 2.96 8.90
CA GLU A 58 -4.08 3.71 7.92
C GLU A 58 -3.74 3.28 6.49
N SER A 59 -2.45 3.16 6.16
CA SER A 59 -1.98 2.72 4.85
C SER A 59 -2.47 1.31 4.51
N MET A 60 -2.37 0.37 5.46
CA MET A 60 -2.90 -0.99 5.29
C MET A 60 -4.42 -0.98 5.04
N THR A 61 -5.16 -0.14 5.75
CA THR A 61 -6.60 0.00 5.58
C THR A 61 -6.95 0.55 4.19
N MET A 62 -6.24 1.58 3.74
CA MET A 62 -6.44 2.20 2.44
C MET A 62 -6.11 1.22 1.30
N LEU A 63 -4.92 0.60 1.33
CA LEU A 63 -4.48 -0.36 0.32
C LEU A 63 -5.42 -1.58 0.27
N GLY A 64 -5.92 -2.05 1.41
CA GLY A 64 -6.92 -3.10 1.48
C GLY A 64 -8.23 -2.73 0.76
N LYS A 65 -8.72 -1.50 0.93
CA LYS A 65 -9.90 -1.00 0.21
C LYS A 65 -9.67 -0.94 -1.30
N VAL A 66 -8.53 -0.40 -1.73
CA VAL A 66 -8.16 -0.32 -3.15
C VAL A 66 -8.09 -1.71 -3.77
N ARG A 67 -7.41 -2.66 -3.10
CA ARG A 67 -7.33 -4.06 -3.54
C ARG A 67 -8.71 -4.69 -3.69
N ASN A 68 -9.58 -4.55 -2.70
CA ASN A 68 -10.92 -5.14 -2.74
C ASN A 68 -11.79 -4.52 -3.85
N GLY A 69 -11.69 -3.21 -4.08
CA GLY A 69 -12.34 -2.54 -5.20
C GLY A 69 -11.86 -3.06 -6.55
N ALA A 70 -10.55 -3.23 -6.73
CA ALA A 70 -9.98 -3.80 -7.95
C ALA A 70 -10.46 -5.24 -8.20
N LEU A 71 -10.50 -6.08 -7.16
CA LEU A 71 -11.03 -7.44 -7.27
C LEU A 71 -12.51 -7.46 -7.65
N ALA A 72 -13.33 -6.58 -7.07
CA ALA A 72 -14.74 -6.46 -7.43
C ALA A 72 -14.93 -6.05 -8.90
N HIS A 73 -14.10 -5.13 -9.41
CA HIS A 73 -14.13 -4.75 -10.83
C HIS A 73 -13.72 -5.91 -11.75
N LEU A 74 -12.69 -6.69 -11.38
CA LEU A 74 -12.27 -7.85 -12.16
C LEU A 74 -13.34 -8.95 -12.17
N ASP A 75 -13.99 -9.20 -11.03
CA ASP A 75 -15.09 -10.14 -10.94
C ASP A 75 -16.24 -9.74 -11.87
N ALA A 76 -16.67 -8.47 -11.83
CA ALA A 76 -17.70 -7.95 -12.73
C ALA A 76 -17.36 -8.16 -14.21
N LEU A 77 -16.10 -7.92 -14.63
CA LEU A 77 -15.66 -8.18 -16.00
C LEU A 77 -15.69 -9.68 -16.35
N SER A 78 -15.34 -10.55 -15.41
CA SER A 78 -15.34 -12.01 -15.64
C SER A 78 -16.75 -12.60 -15.80
N THR A 79 -17.78 -11.93 -15.26
CA THR A 79 -19.18 -12.34 -15.41
C THR A 79 -19.79 -11.98 -16.77
N VAL A 80 -19.14 -11.10 -17.53
CA VAL A 80 -19.55 -10.81 -18.91
C VAL A 80 -19.16 -12.02 -19.74
N PRO A 81 -20.13 -12.78 -20.30
CA PRO A 81 -19.79 -13.84 -21.24
C PRO A 81 -18.97 -13.20 -22.36
N GLU A 82 -17.79 -13.75 -22.67
CA GLU A 82 -17.18 -13.46 -23.97
C GLU A 82 -18.30 -13.62 -24.98
N ALA A 83 -18.61 -12.57 -25.73
CA ALA A 83 -19.53 -12.64 -26.85
C ALA A 83 -18.85 -13.55 -27.88
N ARG A 84 -18.91 -14.86 -27.64
CA ARG A 84 -18.56 -15.90 -28.57
C ARG A 84 -19.57 -15.74 -29.69
N ASN A 85 -19.13 -15.03 -30.72
CA ASN A 85 -19.64 -15.23 -32.07
C ASN A 85 -21.12 -14.86 -32.28
N SER A 86 -21.62 -13.76 -31.70
CA SER A 86 -22.86 -13.16 -32.20
C SER A 86 -22.52 -12.29 -33.43
N ALA A 87 -22.49 -12.97 -34.57
CA ALA A 87 -22.69 -12.50 -35.93
C ALA A 87 -22.88 -10.98 -36.14
N ARG A 88 -21.98 -10.40 -36.93
CA ARG A 88 -22.10 -9.16 -37.73
C ARG A 88 -22.70 -7.92 -37.03
N PRO A 89 -21.95 -6.81 -36.90
CA PRO A 89 -22.55 -5.53 -36.50
C PRO A 89 -23.64 -5.12 -37.52
N LEU A 90 -24.89 -5.06 -37.06
CA LEU A 90 -26.01 -4.51 -37.82
C LEU A 90 -26.04 -2.99 -37.61
N PHE A 91 -25.73 -2.24 -38.67
CA PHE A 91 -25.98 -0.80 -38.69
C PHE A 91 -27.48 -0.58 -38.95
N LEU A 92 -28.16 0.02 -37.98
CA LEU A 92 -29.54 0.47 -38.13
C LEU A 92 -29.51 1.89 -38.72
N ASP A 93 -29.81 2.02 -40.02
CA ASP A 93 -30.00 3.33 -40.64
C ASP A 93 -31.39 3.86 -40.28
N VAL A 94 -31.43 4.96 -39.54
CA VAL A 94 -32.66 5.65 -39.16
C VAL A 94 -32.93 6.75 -40.19
N GLN A 95 -33.55 6.39 -41.30
CA GLN A 95 -34.19 7.35 -42.21
C GLN A 95 -35.68 7.42 -41.87
N GLY A 96 -36.13 8.60 -41.45
CA GLY A 96 -37.53 8.95 -41.22
C GLY A 96 -37.71 10.45 -41.33
#